data_AF-A0A7J8HNZ0-F1
#
_entry.id   AF-A0A7J8HNZ0-F1
#
_cell.length_a   1.000
_cell.length_b   1.000
_cell.length_c   1.000
_cell.angle_alpha   90.00
_cell.angle_beta   90.00
_cell.angle_gamma   90.00
#
_symmetry.space_group_name_H-M   'P 1'
#
loop_
_entity.id
_entity.type
_entity.pdbx_description
1 polymer ?
#
loop_
_entity_poly.entity_id
_entity_poly.type
_entity_poly.pdbx_seq_one_letter_code
_entity_poly.pdbx_strand_id
1 'polypeptide(L)'
;MLFHLTSRLPMPCRSQSYSMLKGPMKALVSPLSPHRYAYNISLKEVMQVLSHVVLEFPLQQMDSPLDPNRYCTLLLPLLKAWSPLFRNYIKRAADHLETLAAIEDFFLEHEILGTSMAKVLMAFYQLEILAEETILSWYSQRDTADKGRQLRKNQQLQRFIQWLKEAEEESSEDD
;
A
#
# COMPACT_ATOMS: atom_id res chain seq x y z
N MET A 1 -2.83 -29.84 -31.17
CA MET A 1 -2.79 -28.39 -31.46
C MET A 1 -3.64 -27.70 -30.41
N LEU A 2 -3.05 -27.42 -29.24
CA LEU A 2 -2.48 -26.12 -28.85
C LEU A 2 -3.54 -25.01 -28.72
N PHE A 3 -3.80 -24.72 -27.45
CA PHE A 3 -4.56 -23.62 -26.85
C PHE A 3 -4.20 -22.25 -27.43
N HIS A 4 -5.17 -21.31 -27.43
CA HIS A 4 -4.97 -19.94 -26.92
C HIS A 4 -6.33 -19.25 -26.70
N LEU A 5 -6.85 -19.32 -25.47
CA LEU A 5 -7.77 -18.30 -24.96
C LEU A 5 -6.96 -17.03 -24.71
N THR A 6 -7.29 -15.94 -25.40
CA THR A 6 -6.90 -14.59 -25.00
C THR A 6 -8.14 -13.86 -24.52
N SER A 7 -8.47 -14.06 -23.23
CA SER A 7 -9.44 -13.24 -22.52
C SER A 7 -8.84 -11.84 -22.32
N ARG A 8 -9.08 -10.94 -23.27
CA ARG A 8 -8.87 -9.50 -23.08
C ARG A 8 -9.81 -9.04 -21.97
N LEU A 9 -9.27 -8.76 -20.79
CA LEU A 9 -9.97 -7.96 -19.80
C LEU A 9 -10.27 -6.58 -20.41
N PRO A 10 -11.52 -6.09 -20.36
CA PRO A 10 -11.85 -4.77 -20.85
C PRO A 10 -11.18 -3.72 -19.97
N MET A 11 -10.28 -2.94 -20.55
CA MET A 11 -9.78 -1.71 -19.93
C MET A 11 -10.97 -0.75 -19.75
N PRO A 12 -11.28 -0.28 -18.54
CA PRO A 12 -12.39 0.64 -18.35
C PRO A 12 -12.07 1.96 -19.06
N CYS A 13 -13.01 2.41 -19.89
CA CYS A 13 -12.96 3.73 -20.52
C CYS A 13 -12.77 4.82 -19.44
N ARG A 14 -11.95 5.84 -19.74
CA ARG A 14 -11.63 6.97 -18.85
C ARG A 14 -12.84 7.60 -18.14
N SER A 15 -14.04 7.57 -18.73
CA SER A 15 -15.26 8.10 -18.12
C SER A 15 -15.82 7.24 -16.98
N GLN A 16 -15.53 5.94 -16.96
CA GLN A 16 -16.09 4.98 -16.01
C GLN A 16 -15.26 4.89 -14.71
N SER A 17 -13.99 5.27 -14.75
CA SER A 17 -13.13 5.40 -13.56
C SER A 17 -13.64 6.45 -12.58
N TYR A 18 -14.28 7.53 -13.07
CA TYR A 18 -14.82 8.59 -12.22
C TYR A 18 -16.13 8.20 -11.51
N SER A 19 -16.89 7.24 -12.04
CA SER A 19 -18.13 6.76 -11.41
C SER A 19 -17.90 5.85 -10.19
N MET A 20 -16.68 5.31 -10.03
CA MET A 20 -16.30 4.52 -8.86
C MET A 20 -15.82 5.36 -7.67
N LEU A 21 -15.53 6.66 -7.88
CA LEU A 21 -15.14 7.56 -6.81
C LEU A 21 -16.39 8.03 -6.05
N LYS A 22 -16.57 7.56 -4.81
CA LYS A 22 -17.59 8.07 -3.87
C LYS A 22 -16.93 8.90 -2.78
N GLY A 23 -17.64 9.92 -2.30
CA GLY A 23 -17.18 10.78 -1.19
C GLY A 23 -16.06 11.77 -1.59
N PRO A 24 -15.14 12.12 -0.66
CA PRO A 24 -14.15 13.20 -0.84
C PRO A 24 -13.21 12.98 -2.04
N MET A 25 -13.03 11.73 -2.47
CA MET A 25 -12.29 11.36 -3.68
C MET A 25 -12.89 11.90 -4.99
N LYS A 26 -14.22 12.06 -5.06
CA LYS A 26 -14.86 12.65 -6.25
C LYS A 26 -14.67 14.16 -6.29
N ALA A 27 -14.55 14.80 -5.12
CA ALA A 27 -14.32 16.23 -4.99
C ALA A 27 -12.89 16.64 -5.40
N LEU A 28 -11.91 15.76 -5.15
CA LEU A 28 -10.51 15.89 -5.57
C LEU A 28 -10.32 15.91 -7.10
N VAL A 29 -11.24 15.28 -7.84
CA VAL A 29 -11.05 14.94 -9.25
C VAL A 29 -11.97 15.74 -10.19
N SER A 30 -12.95 16.48 -9.65
CA SER A 30 -13.91 17.24 -10.44
C SER A 30 -13.33 18.58 -10.96
N PRO A 31 -13.47 18.91 -12.26
CA PRO A 31 -13.01 20.18 -12.83
C PRO A 31 -13.80 21.41 -12.37
N LEU A 32 -14.75 21.33 -11.44
CA LEU A 32 -15.58 22.50 -11.09
C LEU A 32 -15.70 22.73 -9.58
N SER A 33 -14.91 22.05 -8.75
CA SER A 33 -14.89 22.33 -7.32
C SER A 33 -14.23 23.70 -7.05
N PRO A 34 -14.80 24.55 -6.16
CA PRO A 34 -14.20 25.84 -5.75
C PRO A 34 -12.78 25.69 -5.19
N HIS A 35 -12.43 24.48 -4.77
CA HIS A 35 -11.11 24.07 -4.35
C HIS A 35 -10.07 24.08 -5.47
N ARG A 36 -10.42 24.23 -6.76
CA ARG A 36 -9.43 24.40 -7.84
C ARG A 36 -8.46 25.57 -7.59
N TYR A 37 -8.79 26.53 -6.72
CA TYR A 37 -7.90 27.60 -6.24
C TYR A 37 -7.31 27.36 -4.83
N ALA A 38 -7.65 26.26 -4.17
CA ALA A 38 -7.14 25.85 -2.86
C ALA A 38 -6.10 24.71 -2.92
N TYR A 39 -5.97 24.00 -4.06
CA TYR A 39 -4.92 22.99 -4.27
C TYR A 39 -3.58 23.66 -4.64
N ASN A 40 -2.96 24.36 -3.68
CA ASN A 40 -1.49 24.32 -3.56
C ASN A 40 -1.09 23.07 -2.75
N ILE A 41 -1.81 21.96 -2.98
CA ILE A 41 -1.53 20.67 -2.41
C ILE A 41 -0.57 20.03 -3.41
N SER A 42 0.68 19.89 -2.98
CA SER A 42 1.74 19.29 -3.75
C SER A 42 1.34 17.88 -4.17
N LEU A 43 1.84 17.44 -5.33
CA LEU A 43 1.69 16.07 -5.82
C LEU A 43 2.08 15.02 -4.74
N LYS A 44 2.98 15.40 -3.83
CA LYS A 44 3.39 14.64 -2.65
C LYS A 44 2.24 14.37 -1.66
N GLU A 45 1.49 15.40 -1.28
CA GLU A 45 0.33 15.27 -0.37
C GLU A 45 -0.80 14.44 -0.99
N VAL A 46 -1.01 14.56 -2.31
CA VAL A 46 -1.97 13.69 -3.04
C VAL A 46 -1.58 12.22 -2.93
N MET A 47 -0.28 11.90 -2.96
CA MET A 47 0.21 10.53 -2.88
C MET A 47 0.18 9.97 -1.46
N GLN A 48 0.43 10.80 -0.45
CA GLN A 48 0.21 10.42 0.95
C GLN A 48 -1.26 10.04 1.18
N VAL A 49 -2.20 10.87 0.71
CA VAL A 49 -3.63 10.56 0.77
C VAL A 49 -3.96 9.29 -0.02
N LEU A 50 -3.30 9.04 -1.16
CA LEU A 50 -3.51 7.85 -1.97
C LEU A 50 -3.17 6.55 -1.21
N SER A 51 -2.05 6.53 -0.47
CA SER A 51 -1.64 5.38 0.32
C SER A 51 -2.66 5.06 1.42
N HIS A 52 -3.15 6.07 2.14
CA HIS A 52 -4.23 5.89 3.13
C HIS A 52 -5.53 5.41 2.49
N VAL A 53 -5.96 6.06 1.41
CA VAL A 53 -7.19 5.70 0.69
C VAL A 53 -7.17 4.26 0.20
N VAL A 54 -6.05 3.80 -0.36
CA VAL A 54 -5.93 2.44 -0.88
C VAL A 54 -6.01 1.40 0.24
N LEU A 55 -5.43 1.69 1.40
CA LEU A 55 -5.52 0.83 2.59
C LEU A 55 -6.94 0.83 3.20
N GLU A 56 -7.64 1.97 3.19
CA GLU A 56 -9.00 2.07 3.69
C GLU A 56 -10.07 1.52 2.74
N PHE A 57 -9.81 1.50 1.43
CA PHE A 57 -10.81 1.12 0.43
C PHE A 57 -11.44 -0.27 0.66
N PRO A 58 -10.68 -1.33 1.01
CA PRO A 58 -11.27 -2.62 1.40
C PRO A 58 -12.25 -2.54 2.57
N LEU A 59 -12.03 -1.63 3.53
CA LEU A 59 -12.87 -1.49 4.72
C LEU A 59 -14.30 -1.06 4.35
N GLN A 60 -14.46 -0.29 3.27
CA GLN A 60 -15.77 0.13 2.76
C GLN A 60 -16.62 -1.03 2.23
N GLN A 61 -15.98 -2.17 1.93
CA GLN A 61 -16.63 -3.38 1.40
C GLN A 61 -16.77 -4.48 2.47
N MET A 62 -16.38 -4.18 3.70
CA MET A 62 -16.37 -5.12 4.81
C MET A 62 -17.35 -4.68 5.89
N ASP A 63 -18.13 -5.64 6.36
CA ASP A 63 -18.95 -5.47 7.56
C ASP A 63 -18.11 -5.75 8.81
N SER A 64 -18.55 -5.26 9.96
CA SER A 64 -17.94 -5.57 11.26
C SER A 64 -18.40 -6.96 11.74
N PRO A 65 -17.52 -7.80 12.33
CA PRO A 65 -16.12 -7.54 12.67
C PRO A 65 -15.16 -7.67 11.46
N LEU A 66 -14.07 -6.91 11.49
CA LEU A 66 -13.03 -6.95 10.46
C LEU A 66 -12.31 -8.30 10.46
N ASP A 67 -12.20 -8.92 9.28
CA ASP A 67 -11.45 -10.16 9.06
C ASP A 67 -10.15 -9.90 8.28
N PRO A 68 -8.96 -10.20 8.85
CA PRO A 68 -7.68 -9.93 8.20
C PRO A 68 -7.48 -10.65 6.86
N ASN A 69 -8.04 -11.85 6.69
CA ASN A 69 -7.88 -12.63 5.46
C ASN A 69 -8.72 -12.04 4.31
N ARG A 70 -9.97 -11.68 4.59
CA ARG A 70 -10.86 -10.98 3.66
C ARG A 70 -10.30 -9.60 3.31
N TYR A 71 -9.72 -8.88 4.27
CA TYR A 71 -9.01 -7.63 4.01
C TYR A 71 -7.88 -7.81 2.98
N CYS A 72 -6.98 -8.79 3.19
CA CYS A 72 -5.93 -9.11 2.21
C CYS A 72 -6.50 -9.49 0.84
N THR A 73 -7.58 -10.26 0.81
CA THR A 73 -8.20 -10.74 -0.45
C THR A 73 -8.70 -9.57 -1.31
N LEU A 74 -9.15 -8.49 -0.68
CA LEU A 74 -9.60 -7.27 -1.36
C LEU A 74 -8.45 -6.32 -1.70
N LEU A 75 -7.48 -6.16 -0.79
CA LEU A 75 -6.38 -5.21 -0.94
C LEU A 75 -5.35 -5.64 -2.00
N LEU A 76 -4.94 -6.92 -2.00
CA LEU A 76 -3.82 -7.37 -2.83
C LEU A 76 -4.08 -7.19 -4.35
N PRO A 77 -5.28 -7.52 -4.89
CA PRO A 77 -5.59 -7.23 -6.29
C PRO A 77 -5.60 -5.73 -6.60
N LEU A 78 -6.05 -4.90 -5.65
CA LEU A 78 -6.08 -3.44 -5.80
C LEU A 78 -4.66 -2.88 -5.88
N LEU A 79 -3.77 -3.27 -4.96
CA LEU A 79 -2.36 -2.89 -4.98
C LEU A 79 -1.70 -3.29 -6.30
N LYS A 80 -1.96 -4.50 -6.78
CA LYS A 80 -1.42 -4.96 -8.07
C LYS A 80 -1.91 -4.12 -9.25
N ALA A 81 -3.19 -3.76 -9.28
CA ALA A 81 -3.74 -2.93 -10.34
C ALA A 81 -3.20 -1.49 -10.32
N TRP A 82 -2.85 -0.98 -9.13
CA TRP A 82 -2.40 0.40 -8.93
C TRP A 82 -0.88 0.54 -8.79
N SER A 83 -0.13 -0.56 -8.82
CA SER A 83 1.33 -0.54 -8.67
C SER A 83 2.05 0.38 -9.66
N PRO A 84 1.66 0.51 -10.95
CA PRO A 84 2.34 1.44 -11.86
C PRO A 84 2.17 2.90 -11.44
N LEU A 85 1.04 3.23 -10.80
CA LEU A 85 0.79 4.56 -10.27
C LEU A 85 1.70 4.82 -9.08
N PHE A 86 1.72 3.91 -8.10
CA PHE A 86 2.59 4.03 -6.93
C PHE A 86 4.06 4.19 -7.33
N ARG A 87 4.57 3.35 -8.23
CA ARG A 87 5.96 3.41 -8.72
C ARG A 87 6.31 4.69 -9.46
N ASN A 88 5.33 5.37 -10.06
CA ASN A 88 5.60 6.64 -10.73
C ASN A 88 5.88 7.78 -9.75
N TYR A 89 5.41 7.68 -8.51
CA TYR A 89 5.50 8.75 -7.52
C TYR A 89 6.38 8.40 -6.33
N ILE A 90 6.39 7.15 -5.91
CA ILE A 90 7.23 6.65 -4.84
C ILE A 90 8.55 6.23 -5.48
N LYS A 91 9.58 7.09 -5.39
CA LYS A 91 10.88 6.87 -6.06
C LYS A 91 12.07 7.08 -5.15
N ARG A 92 11.97 8.03 -4.22
CA ARG A 92 13.06 8.38 -3.30
C ARG A 92 12.87 7.60 -2.01
N ALA A 93 13.98 7.37 -1.29
CA ALA A 93 13.93 6.76 0.03
C ALA A 93 12.97 7.51 0.99
N ALA A 94 12.89 8.84 0.89
CA ALA A 94 11.92 9.63 1.65
C ALA A 94 10.46 9.27 1.31
N ASP A 95 10.14 9.02 0.04
CA ASP A 95 8.78 8.64 -0.38
C ASP A 95 8.43 7.22 0.10
N HIS A 96 9.42 6.30 0.10
CA HIS A 96 9.25 4.97 0.68
C HIS A 96 8.95 5.05 2.18
N LEU A 97 9.74 5.83 2.93
CA LEU A 97 9.58 5.99 4.38
C LEU A 97 8.25 6.65 4.74
N GLU A 98 7.80 7.65 3.98
CA GLU A 98 6.47 8.26 4.18
C GLU A 98 5.35 7.26 3.90
N THR A 99 5.48 6.43 2.87
CA THR A 99 4.51 5.37 2.57
C THR A 99 4.48 4.31 3.68
N LEU A 100 5.66 3.94 4.22
CA LEU A 100 5.77 3.02 5.35
C LEU A 100 5.14 3.58 6.63
N ALA A 101 5.31 4.88 6.89
CA ALA A 101 4.64 5.56 8.00
C ALA A 101 3.12 5.54 7.86
N ALA A 102 2.58 5.82 6.66
CA ALA A 102 1.15 5.72 6.39
C ALA A 102 0.59 4.30 6.58
N ILE A 103 1.36 3.28 6.16
CA ILE A 103 1.01 1.87 6.40
C ILE A 103 1.03 1.57 7.91
N GLU A 104 2.05 2.01 8.64
CA GLU A 104 2.14 1.85 10.10
C GLU A 104 0.93 2.47 10.80
N ASP A 105 0.64 3.74 10.54
CA ASP A 105 -0.48 4.46 11.14
C ASP A 105 -1.81 3.73 10.90
N PHE A 106 -2.05 3.26 9.66
CA PHE A 106 -3.24 2.48 9.34
C PHE A 106 -3.38 1.22 10.20
N PHE A 107 -2.30 0.45 10.39
CA PHE A 107 -2.33 -0.78 11.20
C PHE A 107 -2.36 -0.51 12.71
N LEU A 108 -1.89 0.65 13.16
CA LEU A 108 -2.03 1.11 14.54
C LEU A 108 -3.47 1.53 14.88
N GLU A 109 -4.20 2.09 13.90
CA GLU A 109 -5.63 2.40 14.03
C GLU A 109 -6.50 1.13 13.94
N HIS A 110 -6.09 0.15 13.13
CA HIS A 110 -6.83 -1.08 12.87
C HIS A 110 -6.11 -2.31 13.44
N GLU A 111 -5.89 -2.34 14.75
CA GLU A 111 -5.09 -3.39 15.44
C GLU A 111 -5.55 -4.83 15.09
N ILE A 112 -6.85 -5.04 14.84
CA ILE A 112 -7.43 -6.34 14.41
C ILE A 112 -6.77 -6.84 13.11
N LEU A 113 -6.42 -5.94 12.20
CA LEU A 113 -5.80 -6.25 10.92
C LEU A 113 -4.28 -6.45 11.03
N GLY A 114 -3.65 -6.24 12.19
CA GLY A 114 -2.20 -6.30 12.35
C GLY A 114 -1.55 -7.61 11.88
N THR A 115 -2.29 -8.73 11.91
CA THR A 115 -1.83 -10.03 11.37
C THR A 115 -1.66 -10.05 9.84
N SER A 116 -2.30 -9.12 9.14
CA SER A 116 -2.19 -8.93 7.69
C SER A 116 -1.05 -8.00 7.26
N MET A 117 -0.46 -7.24 8.18
CA MET A 117 0.58 -6.25 7.85
C MET A 117 1.75 -6.86 7.09
N ALA A 118 2.25 -8.02 7.53
CA ALA A 118 3.35 -8.72 6.86
C ALA A 118 3.01 -9.07 5.41
N LYS A 119 1.78 -9.51 5.13
CA LYS A 119 1.31 -9.81 3.77
C LYS A 119 1.20 -8.55 2.91
N VAL A 120 0.78 -7.44 3.51
CA VAL A 120 0.70 -6.15 2.82
C VAL A 120 2.09 -5.66 2.46
N LEU A 121 3.03 -5.61 3.41
CA LEU A 121 4.41 -5.20 3.14
C LEU A 121 5.10 -6.10 2.11
N MET A 122 4.88 -7.41 2.18
CA MET A 122 5.35 -8.34 1.15
C MET A 122 4.82 -7.96 -0.24
N ALA A 123 3.55 -7.58 -0.36
CA ALA A 123 3.00 -7.16 -1.64
C ALA A 123 3.61 -5.84 -2.15
N PHE A 124 3.83 -4.86 -1.27
CA PHE A 124 4.51 -3.61 -1.63
C PHE A 124 5.95 -3.87 -2.11
N TYR A 125 6.66 -4.79 -1.46
CA TYR A 125 7.99 -5.24 -1.87
C TYR A 125 7.96 -5.96 -3.24
N GLN A 126 7.14 -7.01 -3.39
CA GLN A 126 7.04 -7.79 -4.64
C GLN A 126 6.55 -6.98 -5.84
N LEU A 127 5.79 -5.91 -5.60
CA LEU A 127 5.33 -5.00 -6.65
C LEU A 127 6.34 -3.90 -6.97
N GLU A 128 7.54 -3.93 -6.37
CA GLU A 128 8.60 -2.95 -6.52
C GLU A 128 8.14 -1.52 -6.17
N ILE A 129 7.23 -1.39 -5.20
CA ILE A 129 6.74 -0.09 -4.70
C ILE A 129 7.61 0.40 -3.54
N LEU A 130 8.04 -0.52 -2.68
CA LEU A 130 8.93 -0.23 -1.55
C LEU A 130 10.21 -1.04 -1.71
N ALA A 131 11.34 -0.39 -1.50
CA ALA A 131 12.65 -1.03 -1.53
C ALA A 131 12.97 -1.70 -0.19
N GLU A 132 13.74 -2.78 -0.24
CA GLU A 132 14.11 -3.58 0.93
C GLU A 132 14.77 -2.75 2.03
N GLU A 133 15.77 -1.95 1.66
CA GLU A 133 16.58 -1.16 2.57
C GLU A 133 15.71 -0.18 3.34
N THR A 134 14.67 0.35 2.69
CA THR A 134 13.72 1.25 3.33
C THR A 134 12.76 0.55 4.28
N ILE A 135 12.35 -0.69 3.97
CA ILE A 135 11.53 -1.53 4.87
C ILE A 135 12.35 -1.91 6.11
N LEU A 136 13.60 -2.35 5.93
CA LEU A 136 14.51 -2.70 7.03
C LEU A 136 14.86 -1.49 7.89
N SER A 137 15.10 -0.33 7.25
CA SER A 137 15.34 0.94 7.93
C SER A 137 14.16 1.34 8.80
N TRP A 138 12.95 1.36 8.24
CA TRP A 138 11.70 1.66 8.96
C TRP A 138 11.45 0.69 10.13
N TYR A 139 11.69 -0.61 9.93
CA TYR A 139 11.53 -1.59 11.00
C TYR A 139 12.52 -1.36 12.15
N SER A 140 13.72 -0.86 11.85
CA SER A 140 14.79 -0.62 12.83
C SER A 140 14.67 0.71 13.58
N GLN A 141 13.71 1.56 13.21
CA GLN A 141 13.51 2.88 13.84
C GLN A 141 13.14 2.74 15.32
N ARG A 142 13.98 3.32 16.18
CA ARG A 142 13.83 3.28 17.65
C ARG A 142 12.91 4.37 18.18
N ASP A 143 12.71 5.45 17.42
CA ASP A 143 11.92 6.62 17.82
C ASP A 143 10.42 6.46 17.57
N THR A 144 9.94 5.22 17.72
CA THR A 144 8.54 4.88 17.46
C THR A 144 7.76 4.89 18.78
N ALA A 145 6.53 5.40 18.78
CA ALA A 145 5.61 5.31 19.92
C ALA A 145 5.45 3.87 20.45
N ASP A 146 5.03 3.72 21.72
CA ASP A 146 4.87 2.41 22.36
C ASP A 146 4.06 1.42 21.53
N LYS A 147 2.98 1.88 20.88
CA LYS A 147 2.16 1.04 20.01
C LYS A 147 2.92 0.53 18.78
N GLY A 148 3.70 1.38 18.12
CA GLY A 148 4.52 0.97 16.98
C GLY A 148 5.68 0.04 17.37
N ARG A 149 6.19 0.14 18.61
CA ARG A 149 7.09 -0.88 19.18
C ARG A 149 6.39 -2.22 19.38
N GLN A 150 5.12 -2.23 19.81
CA GLN A 150 4.35 -3.46 19.94
C GLN A 150 4.00 -4.06 18.57
N LEU A 151 3.67 -3.24 17.57
CA LEU A 151 3.43 -3.67 16.19
C LEU A 151 4.64 -4.44 15.64
N ARG A 152 5.86 -3.94 15.87
CA ARG A 152 7.12 -4.61 15.48
C ARG A 152 7.37 -5.94 16.21
N LYS A 153 6.67 -6.24 17.31
CA LYS A 153 6.73 -7.56 17.98
C LYS A 153 5.77 -8.59 17.36
N ASN A 154 4.99 -8.21 16.35
CA ASN A 154 4.13 -9.15 15.64
C ASN A 154 4.97 -10.26 14.99
N GLN A 155 4.69 -11.52 15.31
CA GLN A 155 5.48 -12.67 14.84
C GLN A 155 5.50 -12.80 13.30
N GLN A 156 4.40 -12.47 12.62
CA GLN A 156 4.34 -12.53 11.15
C GLN A 156 5.23 -11.45 10.54
N LEU A 157 5.23 -10.25 11.13
CA LEU A 157 6.10 -9.16 10.70
C LEU A 157 7.57 -9.51 10.93
N GLN A 158 7.92 -10.07 12.09
CA GLN A 158 9.29 -10.51 12.37
C GLN A 158 9.79 -11.57 11.37
N ARG A 159 8.95 -12.55 11.05
CA ARG A 159 9.26 -13.58 10.03
C ARG A 159 9.46 -12.97 8.65
N PHE A 160 8.63 -11.99 8.27
CA PHE A 160 8.79 -11.27 7.01
C PHE A 160 10.11 -10.49 6.95
N ILE A 161 10.47 -9.78 8.03
CA ILE A 161 11.73 -9.04 8.10
C ILE A 161 12.94 -9.98 8.07
N GLN A 162 12.86 -11.14 8.72
CA GLN A 162 13.91 -12.14 8.67
C GLN A 162 14.08 -12.69 7.25
N TRP A 163 12.97 -13.04 6.59
CA TRP A 163 12.97 -13.49 5.19
C TRP A 163 13.56 -12.44 4.24
N LEU A 164 13.25 -11.15 4.43
CA LEU A 164 13.84 -10.09 3.60
C LEU A 164 15.36 -10.08 3.71
N LYS A 165 15.92 -10.15 4.91
CA LYS A 165 17.37 -10.16 5.13
C LYS A 165 18.07 -11.36 4.50
N GLU A 166 17.43 -12.53 4.57
CA GLU A 166 17.99 -13.77 4.00
C GLU A 166 18.00 -13.74 2.46
N ALA A 167 17.05 -13.04 1.84
CA ALA A 167 16.98 -12.91 0.38
C ALA A 167 18.15 -12.09 -0.22
N GLU A 168 18.71 -11.14 0.54
CA GLU A 168 19.88 -10.36 0.11
C GLU A 168 21.18 -11.19 0.19
N GLU A 169 21.34 -11.99 1.25
CA GLU A 169 22.54 -12.81 1.47
C GLU A 169 22.76 -13.84 0.34
N GLU A 170 21.71 -14.51 -0.14
CA GLU A 170 21.79 -15.50 -1.24
C GLU A 170 22.19 -14.88 -2.59
N SER A 171 21.98 -13.57 -2.80
CA SER A 171 22.35 -12.89 -4.06
C SER A 171 23.80 -12.41 -4.10
N SER A 172 24.56 -12.56 -3.01
CA SER A 172 25.91 -12.00 -2.85
C SER A 172 27.04 -13.05 -2.78
N GLU A 173 26.71 -14.34 -2.84
CA GLU A 173 27.66 -15.47 -2.70
C GLU A 173 28.04 -16.17 -4.04
N ASP A 174 27.97 -15.47 -5.19
CA ASP A 174 28.37 -16.02 -6.51
C ASP A 174 29.35 -15.11 -7.29
N ASP A 175 30.32 -14.47 -6.60
CA ASP A 175 31.51 -13.85 -7.22
C ASP A 175 32.81 -14.31 -6.54
#